data_AF-A0A6I6N4C2-F1
#
_entry.id   AF-A0A6I6N4C2-F1
#
_cell.length_a   1.000
_cell.length_b   1.000
_cell.length_c   1.000
_cell.angle_alpha   90.00
_cell.angle_beta   90.00
_cell.angle_gamma   90.00
#
_symmetry.space_group_name_H-M   'P 1'
#
loop_
_entity.id
_entity.type
_entity.pdbx_description
1 polymer ?
#
loop_
_entity_poly.entity_id
_entity_poly.type
_entity_poly.pdbx_seq_one_letter_code
_entity_poly.pdbx_strand_id
1 'polypeptide(L)'
;MAEIIARDGTWAFDGSTIRITPGLHRSVPLFRQTYGEISVPLEAVSGVVYAAERRRGRLRMRLREGADPLLQATGGRLPEPADPYRLAVDADRSGVAEYLTEEIRHALLIDGIPQEPTTGYLLPGPPVPVSVRSSDGTVSFDGNQVRIDWSDTSDRVKRATGPRIIGLGDLVQVEWLPNSGYGDGFLRFVTSETVLSKLPPERDPYTLDLWGSVRRDLLTALVATAVTARLPHPSTRADDSGAGRGRSRPAVPAQADLHDVLLRRLRELGELYRDGVLTDEEFARTKAVVLRGFS
;
A
#
# COMPACT_ATOMS: atom_id res chain seq x y z
N MET A 1 -10.38 18.38 -22.26
CA MET A 1 -9.09 17.82 -21.78
C MET A 1 -8.57 18.76 -20.72
N ALA A 2 -8.37 18.25 -19.51
CA ALA A 2 -7.90 19.03 -18.36
C ALA A 2 -6.54 18.47 -17.90
N GLU A 3 -5.59 19.35 -17.57
CA GLU A 3 -4.22 18.94 -17.20
C GLU A 3 -3.65 19.83 -16.11
N ILE A 4 -2.95 19.20 -15.16
CA ILE A 4 -2.13 19.89 -14.16
C ILE A 4 -0.71 19.35 -14.18
N ILE A 5 0.24 20.27 -14.27
CA ILE A 5 1.67 20.00 -14.19
C ILE A 5 2.17 20.56 -12.86
N ALA A 6 2.78 19.71 -12.04
CA ALA A 6 3.42 20.08 -10.79
C ALA A 6 4.83 19.47 -10.71
N ARG A 7 5.61 19.92 -9.73
CA ARG A 7 6.97 19.40 -9.51
C ARG A 7 7.01 17.88 -9.34
N ASP A 8 6.02 17.33 -8.65
CA ASP A 8 5.97 15.92 -8.27
C ASP A 8 5.34 15.03 -9.35
N GLY A 9 4.82 15.61 -10.43
CA GLY A 9 4.22 14.87 -11.54
C GLY A 9 3.15 15.67 -12.28
N THR A 10 2.60 15.04 -13.30
CA THR A 10 1.54 15.60 -14.16
C THR A 10 0.34 14.67 -14.16
N TRP A 11 -0.86 15.23 -14.02
CA TRP A 11 -2.12 14.52 -14.22
C TRP A 11 -2.84 15.12 -15.41
N ALA A 12 -3.22 14.29 -16.38
CA ALA A 12 -3.96 14.69 -17.56
C ALA A 12 -5.23 13.84 -17.69
N PHE A 13 -6.38 14.49 -17.86
CA PHE A 13 -7.68 13.85 -18.04
C PHE A 13 -8.23 14.15 -19.44
N ASP A 14 -8.51 13.08 -20.19
CA ASP A 14 -9.00 13.16 -21.57
C ASP A 14 -10.54 12.99 -21.70
N GLY A 15 -11.24 12.77 -20.59
CA GLY A 15 -12.68 12.47 -20.56
C GLY A 15 -12.98 11.04 -20.13
N SER A 16 -12.05 10.11 -20.31
CA SER A 16 -12.23 8.67 -20.01
C SER A 16 -11.09 8.08 -19.19
N THR A 17 -9.90 8.66 -19.27
CA THR A 17 -8.68 8.16 -18.63
C THR A 17 -7.93 9.31 -17.97
N ILE A 18 -7.47 9.08 -16.74
CA ILE A 18 -6.57 9.96 -16.02
C ILE A 18 -5.16 9.38 -16.17
N ARG A 19 -4.30 10.05 -16.93
CA ARG A 19 -2.88 9.72 -17.05
C ARG A 19 -2.09 10.41 -15.93
N ILE A 20 -1.39 9.63 -15.13
CA ILE A 20 -0.51 10.09 -14.05
C ILE A 20 0.93 9.82 -14.43
N THR A 21 1.70 10.87 -14.68
CA THR A 21 3.12 10.76 -15.00
C THR A 21 3.96 11.28 -13.83
N PRO A 22 4.86 10.47 -13.24
CA PRO A 22 5.70 10.91 -12.12
C PRO A 22 6.70 11.98 -12.57
N GLY A 23 7.00 12.94 -11.68
CA GLY A 23 8.02 13.95 -11.96
C GLY A 23 9.43 13.36 -11.98
N LEU A 24 10.31 13.93 -12.82
CA LEU A 24 11.71 13.48 -12.97
C LEU A 24 12.66 14.10 -11.94
N HIS A 25 12.19 15.04 -11.13
CA HIS A 25 13.04 15.71 -10.14
C HIS A 25 13.45 14.74 -9.03
N ARG A 26 14.71 14.83 -8.54
CA ARG A 26 15.27 13.95 -7.49
C ARG A 26 14.51 13.91 -6.14
N SER A 27 13.57 14.83 -5.93
CA SER A 27 12.71 14.87 -4.73
C SER A 27 11.51 13.94 -4.87
N VAL A 28 11.13 13.57 -6.09
CA VAL A 28 10.05 12.61 -6.33
C VAL A 28 10.54 11.25 -5.84
N PRO A 29 9.73 10.53 -5.03
CA PRO A 29 10.17 9.26 -4.49
C PRO A 29 10.55 8.26 -5.57
N LEU A 30 11.65 7.55 -5.33
CA LEU A 30 12.19 6.53 -6.24
C LEU A 30 11.12 5.51 -6.64
N PHE A 31 10.22 5.16 -5.72
CA PHE A 31 9.07 4.29 -6.00
C PHE A 31 8.21 4.82 -7.14
N ARG A 32 7.78 6.09 -7.11
CA ARG A 32 6.95 6.67 -8.17
C ARG A 32 7.69 6.72 -9.51
N GLN A 33 8.96 7.08 -9.50
CA GLN A 33 9.79 7.09 -10.71
C GLN A 33 9.94 5.69 -11.31
N THR A 34 10.05 4.65 -10.47
CA THR A 34 10.21 3.26 -10.91
C THR A 34 8.89 2.63 -11.32
N TYR A 35 7.78 2.97 -10.65
CA TYR A 35 6.43 2.52 -11.02
C TYR A 35 6.01 3.12 -12.37
N GLY A 36 6.47 4.33 -12.66
CA GLY A 36 6.31 4.96 -13.96
C GLY A 36 4.95 5.60 -14.16
N GLU A 37 4.59 5.81 -15.42
CA GLU A 37 3.30 6.36 -15.82
C GLU A 37 2.15 5.37 -15.60
N ILE A 38 1.01 5.88 -15.16
CA ILE A 38 -0.20 5.09 -14.90
C ILE A 38 -1.34 5.68 -15.73
N SER A 39 -2.04 4.83 -16.47
CA SER A 39 -3.32 5.16 -17.09
C SER A 39 -4.44 4.63 -16.21
N VAL A 40 -5.16 5.53 -15.55
CA VAL A 40 -6.28 5.18 -14.66
C VAL A 40 -7.59 5.36 -15.43
N PRO A 41 -8.29 4.27 -15.79
CA PRO A 41 -9.60 4.40 -16.43
C PRO A 41 -10.59 5.04 -15.46
N LEU A 42 -11.50 5.87 -15.96
CA LEU A 42 -12.53 6.54 -15.15
C LEU A 42 -13.37 5.52 -14.36
N GLU A 43 -13.62 4.34 -14.94
CA GLU A 43 -14.32 3.22 -14.31
C GLU A 43 -13.66 2.71 -13.02
N ALA A 44 -12.37 2.95 -12.81
CA ALA A 44 -11.65 2.58 -11.61
C ALA A 44 -11.74 3.64 -10.51
N VAL A 45 -12.21 4.85 -10.81
CA VAL A 45 -12.20 5.99 -9.90
C VAL A 45 -13.50 6.01 -9.08
N SER A 46 -13.36 6.05 -7.75
CA SER A 46 -14.50 6.26 -6.82
C SER A 46 -14.63 7.73 -6.40
N GLY A 47 -13.59 8.53 -6.59
CA GLY A 47 -13.70 9.98 -6.43
C GLY A 47 -12.37 10.70 -6.49
N VAL A 48 -12.45 12.02 -6.57
CA VAL A 48 -11.30 12.91 -6.54
C VAL A 48 -11.59 14.11 -5.63
N VAL A 49 -10.57 14.54 -4.89
CA VAL A 49 -10.65 15.68 -3.98
C VAL A 49 -9.41 16.55 -4.14
N TYR A 50 -9.65 17.85 -4.27
CA TYR A 50 -8.64 18.88 -4.04
C TYR A 50 -8.84 19.48 -2.65
N ALA A 51 -7.78 19.49 -1.85
CA ALA A 51 -7.73 20.17 -0.56
C ALA A 51 -6.78 21.37 -0.66
N ALA A 52 -7.32 22.57 -0.54
CA ALA A 52 -6.55 23.80 -0.49
C ALA A 52 -5.98 24.05 0.92
N GLU A 53 -4.70 24.41 1.01
CA GLU A 53 -4.04 24.83 2.25
C GLU A 53 -3.40 26.24 2.06
N ARG A 54 -2.96 26.87 3.15
CA ARG A 54 -2.51 28.28 3.14
C ARG A 54 -1.41 28.61 2.11
N ARG A 55 -0.58 27.65 1.71
CA ARG A 55 0.57 27.87 0.81
C ARG A 55 0.73 26.82 -0.29
N ARG A 56 -0.03 25.73 -0.23
CA ARG A 56 0.01 24.58 -1.16
C ARG A 56 -1.38 23.95 -1.17
N GLY A 57 -1.67 23.17 -2.18
CA GLY A 57 -2.84 22.29 -2.20
C GLY A 57 -2.42 20.85 -2.39
N ARG A 58 -3.39 19.94 -2.27
CA ARG A 58 -3.18 18.51 -2.52
C ARG A 58 -4.36 17.94 -3.29
N LEU A 59 -4.06 17.32 -4.43
CA LEU A 59 -4.98 16.46 -5.13
C LEU A 59 -4.85 15.03 -4.59
N ARG A 60 -5.99 14.38 -4.40
CA ARG A 60 -6.07 12.96 -4.03
C ARG A 60 -7.16 12.30 -4.85
N MET A 61 -6.79 11.23 -5.55
CA MET A 61 -7.73 10.34 -6.21
C MET A 61 -7.97 9.11 -5.34
N ARG A 62 -9.21 8.64 -5.31
CA ARG A 62 -9.63 7.39 -4.67
C ARG A 62 -10.09 6.45 -5.77
N LEU A 63 -9.59 5.22 -5.70
CA LEU A 63 -10.03 4.16 -6.60
C LEU A 63 -11.11 3.32 -5.92
N ARG A 64 -11.90 2.61 -6.72
CA ARG A 64 -12.85 1.61 -6.25
C ARG A 64 -12.10 0.45 -5.61
N GLU A 65 -12.73 -0.19 -4.63
CA GLU A 65 -12.17 -1.37 -4.00
C GLU A 65 -11.95 -2.49 -5.03
N GLY A 66 -10.80 -3.16 -4.98
CA GLY A 66 -10.42 -4.21 -5.93
C GLY A 66 -9.91 -3.71 -7.29
N ALA A 67 -10.00 -2.42 -7.61
CA ALA A 67 -9.68 -1.95 -8.97
C ALA A 67 -8.17 -1.93 -9.26
N ASP A 68 -7.34 -1.79 -8.23
CA ASP A 68 -5.90 -1.59 -8.37
C ASP A 68 -5.09 -2.64 -7.60
N PRO A 69 -4.21 -3.42 -8.27
CA PRO A 69 -3.35 -4.37 -7.58
C PRO A 69 -2.34 -3.69 -6.65
N LEU A 70 -1.94 -2.42 -6.88
CA LEU A 70 -0.98 -1.73 -6.00
C LEU A 70 -1.61 -1.42 -4.64
N LEU A 71 -2.81 -0.83 -4.64
CA LEU A 71 -3.57 -0.62 -3.42
C LEU A 71 -3.89 -1.93 -2.70
N GLN A 72 -4.19 -3.00 -3.44
CA GLN A 72 -4.43 -4.32 -2.84
C GLN A 72 -3.16 -4.88 -2.18
N ALA A 73 -2.03 -4.86 -2.87
CA ALA A 73 -0.77 -5.42 -2.37
C ALA A 73 -0.24 -4.65 -1.16
N THR A 74 -0.39 -3.32 -1.18
CA THR A 74 0.15 -2.45 -0.13
C THR A 74 -0.83 -2.19 1.01
N GLY A 75 -2.11 -2.53 0.84
CA GLY A 75 -3.17 -2.16 1.77
C GLY A 75 -3.29 -0.65 1.99
N GLY A 76 -2.91 0.16 1.01
CA GLY A 76 -2.87 1.63 1.13
C GLY A 76 -1.80 2.17 2.07
N ARG A 77 -0.81 1.35 2.46
CA ARG A 77 0.25 1.73 3.42
C ARG A 77 1.46 2.42 2.79
N LEU A 78 1.42 2.74 1.49
CA LEU A 78 2.47 3.55 0.89
C LEU A 78 2.58 4.90 1.64
N PRO A 79 3.80 5.37 1.96
CA PRO A 79 3.97 6.71 2.50
C PRO A 79 3.38 7.76 1.55
N GLU A 80 2.76 8.81 2.09
CA GLU A 80 2.03 9.79 1.27
C GLU A 80 2.83 10.38 0.09
N PRO A 81 4.14 10.70 0.20
CA PRO A 81 4.90 11.20 -0.94
C PRO A 81 5.05 10.18 -2.08
N ALA A 82 5.03 8.89 -1.73
CA ALA A 82 5.22 7.78 -2.66
C ALA A 82 3.91 7.25 -3.25
N ASP A 83 2.76 7.65 -2.69
CA ASP A 83 1.43 7.34 -3.21
C ASP A 83 1.24 7.98 -4.60
N PRO A 84 1.09 7.20 -5.68
CA PRO A 84 0.94 7.75 -7.02
C PRO A 84 -0.38 8.49 -7.23
N TYR A 85 -1.40 8.23 -6.41
CA TYR A 85 -2.73 8.85 -6.49
C TYR A 85 -2.83 10.14 -5.68
N ARG A 86 -1.68 10.75 -5.37
CA ARG A 86 -1.56 12.05 -4.75
C ARG A 86 -0.66 12.97 -5.57
N LEU A 87 -1.02 14.24 -5.62
CA LEU A 87 -0.20 15.28 -6.24
C LEU A 87 -0.16 16.52 -5.35
N ALA A 88 1.04 16.97 -5.00
CA ALA A 88 1.23 18.27 -4.37
C ALA A 88 1.02 19.36 -5.42
N VAL A 89 0.21 20.36 -5.07
CA VAL A 89 -0.17 21.47 -5.94
C VAL A 89 0.45 22.75 -5.40
N ASP A 90 1.18 23.48 -6.24
CA ASP A 90 1.70 24.80 -5.88
C ASP A 90 0.57 25.84 -5.88
N ALA A 91 0.69 26.90 -5.07
CA ALA A 91 -0.41 27.84 -4.83
C ALA A 91 -0.98 28.49 -6.11
N ASP A 92 -0.11 28.79 -7.08
CA ASP A 92 -0.44 29.35 -8.39
C ASP A 92 -1.18 28.36 -9.32
N ARG A 93 -1.21 27.07 -8.97
CA ARG A 93 -1.90 26.02 -9.71
C ARG A 93 -3.23 25.60 -9.09
N SER A 94 -3.68 26.26 -8.01
CA SER A 94 -4.92 25.91 -7.30
C SER A 94 -6.16 25.90 -8.22
N GLY A 95 -6.36 26.94 -9.03
CA GLY A 95 -7.50 26.99 -9.95
C GLY A 95 -7.50 25.88 -11.00
N VAL A 96 -6.32 25.46 -11.45
CA VAL A 96 -6.17 24.32 -12.39
C VAL A 96 -6.51 23.00 -11.68
N ALA A 97 -6.12 22.85 -10.42
CA ALA A 97 -6.44 21.67 -9.62
C ALA A 97 -7.94 21.56 -9.32
N GLU A 98 -8.59 22.68 -9.00
CA GLU A 98 -10.05 22.76 -8.83
C GLU A 98 -10.76 22.39 -10.12
N TYR A 99 -10.38 23.01 -11.25
CA TYR A 99 -10.95 22.69 -12.55
C TYR A 99 -10.81 21.20 -12.91
N LEU A 100 -9.60 20.63 -12.79
CA LEU A 100 -9.38 19.21 -13.06
C LEU A 100 -10.23 18.30 -12.16
N THR A 101 -10.38 18.66 -10.88
CA THR A 101 -11.20 17.91 -9.91
C THR A 101 -12.67 17.92 -10.33
N GLU A 102 -13.20 19.08 -10.70
CA GLU A 102 -14.59 19.22 -11.13
C GLU A 102 -14.86 18.51 -12.47
N GLU A 103 -13.94 18.59 -13.43
CA GLU A 103 -14.07 17.85 -14.71
C GLU A 103 -14.16 16.33 -14.49
N ILE A 104 -13.30 15.76 -13.63
CA ILE A 104 -13.35 14.33 -13.32
C ILE A 104 -14.64 13.99 -12.57
N ARG A 105 -15.08 14.80 -11.60
CA ARG A 105 -16.34 14.58 -10.88
C ARG A 105 -17.55 14.62 -11.81
N HIS A 106 -17.56 15.56 -12.74
CA HIS A 106 -18.62 15.70 -13.72
C HIS A 106 -18.66 14.50 -14.66
N ALA A 107 -17.51 14.02 -15.13
CA ALA A 107 -17.43 12.80 -15.93
C ALA A 107 -17.92 11.55 -15.17
N LEU A 108 -17.52 11.39 -13.90
CA LEU A 108 -18.02 10.30 -13.04
C LEU A 108 -19.55 10.29 -12.93
N LEU A 109 -20.16 11.48 -12.85
CA LEU A 109 -21.61 11.66 -12.78
C LEU A 109 -22.29 11.35 -14.11
N ILE A 110 -21.76 11.86 -15.22
CA ILE A 110 -22.32 11.66 -16.56
C ILE A 110 -22.29 10.17 -16.95
N ASP A 111 -21.15 9.52 -16.75
CA ASP A 111 -20.94 8.13 -17.15
C ASP A 111 -21.57 7.13 -16.16
N GLY A 112 -22.10 7.62 -15.02
CA GLY A 112 -22.79 6.81 -14.04
C GLY A 112 -21.91 5.72 -13.43
N ILE A 113 -20.63 6.04 -13.16
CA ILE A 113 -19.64 5.05 -12.71
C ILE A 113 -20.10 4.40 -11.38
N PRO A 114 -20.22 3.05 -11.33
CA PRO A 114 -20.63 2.34 -10.12
C PRO A 114 -19.67 2.57 -8.96
N GLN A 115 -20.19 2.65 -7.74
CA GLN A 115 -19.38 2.87 -6.53
C GLN A 115 -19.03 1.56 -5.80
N GLU A 116 -19.63 0.46 -6.23
CA GLU A 116 -19.42 -0.88 -5.70
C GLU A 116 -17.98 -1.35 -5.96
N PRO A 117 -17.45 -2.25 -5.10
CA PRO A 117 -16.22 -2.97 -5.37
C PRO A 117 -16.23 -3.63 -6.75
N THR A 118 -15.06 -3.67 -7.37
CA THR A 118 -14.85 -4.35 -8.66
C THR A 118 -14.68 -5.85 -8.47
N THR A 119 -15.04 -6.62 -9.49
CA THR A 119 -14.86 -8.09 -9.51
C THR A 119 -13.51 -8.52 -10.09
N GLY A 120 -12.71 -7.56 -10.56
CA GLY A 120 -11.38 -7.75 -11.11
C GLY A 120 -10.61 -6.43 -11.16
N TYR A 121 -9.28 -6.54 -11.27
CA TYR A 121 -8.43 -5.36 -11.42
C TYR A 121 -8.72 -4.64 -12.74
N LEU A 122 -8.93 -3.32 -12.65
CA LEU A 122 -9.10 -2.42 -13.80
C LEU A 122 -7.78 -1.74 -14.19
N LEU A 123 -6.81 -1.71 -13.28
CA LEU A 123 -5.45 -1.24 -13.57
C LEU A 123 -4.51 -2.43 -13.82
N PRO A 124 -3.54 -2.29 -14.73
CA PRO A 124 -2.51 -3.31 -14.92
C PRO A 124 -1.57 -3.34 -13.70
N GLY A 125 -1.03 -4.53 -13.41
CA GLY A 125 0.13 -4.62 -12.52
C GLY A 125 1.42 -4.14 -13.21
N PRO A 126 2.51 -3.95 -12.45
CA PRO A 126 3.83 -3.66 -13.02
C PRO A 126 4.24 -4.66 -14.11
N PRO A 127 5.00 -4.21 -15.12
CA PRO A 127 5.59 -5.10 -16.11
C PRO A 127 6.54 -6.09 -15.41
N VAL A 128 6.60 -7.31 -15.95
CA VAL A 128 7.52 -8.37 -15.51
C VAL A 128 8.52 -8.67 -16.63
N PRO A 129 9.76 -9.06 -16.33
CA PRO A 129 10.29 -9.35 -14.98
C PRO A 129 10.52 -8.10 -14.14
N VAL A 130 10.32 -8.23 -12.83
CA VAL A 130 10.65 -7.19 -11.83
C VAL A 130 11.65 -7.76 -10.82
N SER A 131 12.66 -6.97 -10.44
CA SER A 131 13.69 -7.38 -9.48
C SER A 131 14.09 -6.22 -8.59
N VAL A 132 14.19 -6.48 -7.29
CA VAL A 132 14.51 -5.48 -6.27
C VAL A 132 15.53 -6.06 -5.31
N ARG A 133 16.59 -5.28 -5.05
CA ARG A 133 17.57 -5.58 -4.00
C ARG A 133 17.19 -4.84 -2.71
N SER A 134 16.94 -5.57 -1.65
CA SER A 134 16.84 -5.08 -0.27
C SER A 134 18.11 -5.44 0.53
N SER A 135 18.11 -5.15 1.83
CA SER A 135 19.22 -5.55 2.71
C SER A 135 19.26 -7.06 3.00
N ASP A 136 18.10 -7.72 3.07
CA ASP A 136 17.99 -9.14 3.38
C ASP A 136 18.21 -10.04 2.15
N GLY A 137 18.09 -9.49 0.94
CA GLY A 137 18.35 -10.23 -0.29
C GLY A 137 17.91 -9.51 -1.55
N THR A 138 17.96 -10.22 -2.66
CA THR A 138 17.35 -9.81 -3.92
C THR A 138 16.11 -10.65 -4.15
N VAL A 139 14.98 -9.99 -4.40
CA VAL A 139 13.73 -10.64 -4.76
C VAL A 139 13.39 -10.30 -6.20
N SER A 140 12.99 -11.31 -6.97
CA SER A 140 12.56 -11.14 -8.35
C SER A 140 11.32 -11.96 -8.65
N PHE A 141 10.57 -11.49 -9.64
CA PHE A 141 9.38 -12.18 -10.15
C PHE A 141 9.31 -12.01 -11.66
N ASP A 142 9.25 -13.14 -12.37
CA ASP A 142 9.25 -13.20 -13.83
C ASP A 142 7.84 -13.29 -14.46
N GLY A 143 6.80 -13.37 -13.62
CA GLY A 143 5.42 -13.60 -14.05
C GLY A 143 4.91 -15.00 -13.70
N ASN A 144 5.79 -15.97 -13.45
CA ASN A 144 5.44 -17.35 -13.15
C ASN A 144 6.03 -17.86 -11.82
N GLN A 145 7.17 -17.33 -11.38
CA GLN A 145 7.83 -17.75 -10.16
C GLN A 145 8.49 -16.57 -9.45
N VAL A 146 8.42 -16.59 -8.12
CA VAL A 146 9.17 -15.68 -7.25
C VAL A 146 10.50 -16.34 -6.92
N ARG A 147 11.59 -15.58 -7.04
CA ARG A 147 12.93 -16.00 -6.60
C ARG A 147 13.46 -15.06 -5.54
N ILE A 148 13.97 -15.62 -4.45
CA ILE A 148 14.67 -14.89 -3.39
C ILE A 148 16.10 -15.40 -3.30
N ASP A 149 17.05 -14.50 -3.52
CA ASP A 149 18.48 -14.71 -3.33
C ASP A 149 18.93 -13.98 -2.06
N TRP A 150 19.29 -14.73 -1.03
CA TRP A 150 19.68 -14.18 0.26
C TRP A 150 21.00 -13.41 0.20
N SER A 151 21.07 -12.27 0.89
CA SER A 151 22.34 -11.56 1.08
C SER A 151 23.24 -12.32 2.04
N ASP A 152 24.55 -12.08 1.98
CA ASP A 152 25.51 -12.60 2.96
C ASP A 152 25.26 -12.11 4.39
N THR A 153 24.62 -10.94 4.53
CA THR A 153 24.21 -10.33 5.79
C THR A 153 22.87 -10.84 6.35
N SER A 154 22.13 -11.66 5.60
CA SER A 154 20.85 -12.21 6.07
C SER A 154 21.02 -13.27 7.17
N ASP A 155 19.92 -13.57 7.87
CA ASP A 155 19.90 -14.55 8.96
C ASP A 155 20.44 -15.91 8.50
N ARG A 156 21.18 -16.58 9.39
CA ARG A 156 21.84 -17.86 9.09
C ARG A 156 20.84 -18.94 8.71
N VAL A 157 19.65 -18.94 9.29
CA VAL A 157 18.58 -19.89 8.97
C VAL A 157 18.16 -19.72 7.51
N LYS A 158 17.91 -18.48 7.06
CA LYS A 158 17.55 -18.17 5.67
C LYS A 158 18.65 -18.60 4.70
N ARG A 159 19.90 -18.20 4.97
CA ARG A 159 21.05 -18.59 4.12
C ARG A 159 21.23 -20.10 4.03
N ALA A 160 21.01 -20.83 5.11
CA ALA A 160 21.10 -22.29 5.13
C ALA A 160 20.05 -22.97 4.24
N THR A 161 18.90 -22.33 4.00
CA THR A 161 17.89 -22.85 3.05
C THR A 161 18.26 -22.66 1.58
N GLY A 162 19.29 -21.88 1.29
CA GLY A 162 19.65 -21.49 -0.07
C GLY A 162 18.62 -20.57 -0.73
N PRO A 163 18.81 -20.20 -2.00
CA PRO A 163 17.82 -19.40 -2.75
C PRO A 163 16.46 -20.09 -2.75
N ARG A 164 15.40 -19.30 -2.59
CA ARG A 164 14.03 -19.80 -2.62
C ARG A 164 13.41 -19.53 -3.98
N ILE A 165 12.73 -20.54 -4.52
CA ILE A 165 11.94 -20.44 -5.75
C ILE A 165 10.53 -20.89 -5.37
N ILE A 166 9.54 -20.06 -5.69
CA ILE A 166 8.14 -20.29 -5.34
C ILE A 166 7.32 -20.13 -6.61
N GLY A 167 6.60 -21.16 -7.03
CA GLY A 167 5.73 -21.08 -8.20
C GLY A 167 4.51 -20.21 -7.91
N LEU A 168 4.01 -19.49 -8.92
CA LEU A 168 2.78 -18.70 -8.79
C LEU A 168 1.59 -19.56 -8.37
N GLY A 169 1.53 -20.82 -8.82
CA GLY A 169 0.49 -21.78 -8.44
C GLY A 169 0.54 -22.22 -6.96
N ASP A 170 1.70 -22.08 -6.31
CA ASP A 170 1.85 -22.40 -4.88
C ASP A 170 1.50 -21.20 -3.99
N LEU A 171 1.47 -19.99 -4.56
CA LEU A 171 1.21 -18.75 -3.85
C LEU A 171 -0.28 -18.54 -3.61
N VAL A 172 -0.64 -18.35 -2.35
CA VAL A 172 -2.01 -18.04 -1.92
C VAL A 172 -2.19 -16.53 -1.74
N GLN A 173 -1.16 -15.86 -1.23
CA GLN A 173 -1.19 -14.44 -0.89
C GLN A 173 0.22 -13.86 -0.84
N VAL A 174 0.33 -12.55 -1.07
CA VAL A 174 1.51 -11.77 -0.72
C VAL A 174 1.14 -10.78 0.38
N GLU A 175 1.96 -10.71 1.40
CA GLU A 175 1.84 -9.73 2.47
C GLU A 175 2.99 -8.73 2.37
N TRP A 176 2.66 -7.45 2.48
CA TRP A 176 3.65 -6.39 2.43
C TRP A 176 3.40 -5.35 3.52
N LEU A 177 4.48 -4.97 4.19
CA LEU A 177 4.52 -3.89 5.16
C LEU A 177 5.77 -3.03 4.88
N PRO A 178 5.63 -1.69 4.77
CA PRO A 178 6.77 -0.84 4.53
C PRO A 178 7.69 -0.79 5.75
N ASN A 179 8.99 -0.70 5.49
CA ASN A 179 9.93 -0.14 6.45
C ASN A 179 9.57 1.34 6.66
N SER A 180 9.23 1.70 7.89
CA SER A 180 8.77 3.05 8.24
C SER A 180 9.86 3.92 8.90
N GLY A 181 11.07 3.38 9.08
CA GLY A 181 12.14 4.02 9.86
C GLY A 181 11.94 3.95 11.39
N TYR A 182 10.73 3.64 11.86
CA TYR A 182 10.39 3.42 13.27
C TYR A 182 10.11 1.94 13.60
N GLY A 183 10.08 1.10 12.58
CA GLY A 183 9.87 -0.34 12.68
C GLY A 183 10.15 -0.99 11.34
N ASP A 184 10.69 -2.20 11.40
CA ASP A 184 11.05 -2.97 10.23
C ASP A 184 9.81 -3.42 9.46
N GLY A 185 9.93 -3.38 8.14
CA GLY A 185 8.89 -3.88 7.23
C GLY A 185 9.15 -5.33 6.85
N PHE A 186 8.28 -5.89 6.03
CA PHE A 186 8.53 -7.20 5.42
C PHE A 186 7.81 -7.36 4.09
N LEU A 187 8.33 -8.26 3.26
CA LEU A 187 7.64 -8.82 2.10
C LEU A 187 7.57 -10.34 2.28
N ARG A 188 6.37 -10.87 2.52
CA ARG A 188 6.13 -12.29 2.76
C ARG A 188 5.31 -12.93 1.65
N PHE A 189 5.75 -14.10 1.23
CA PHE A 189 5.09 -14.95 0.26
C PHE A 189 4.40 -16.10 0.96
N VAL A 190 3.07 -16.07 1.00
CA VAL A 190 2.27 -17.10 1.68
C VAL A 190 1.93 -18.18 0.67
N THR A 191 2.30 -19.41 1.00
CA THR A 191 2.00 -20.62 0.22
C THR A 191 0.91 -21.44 0.91
N SER A 192 0.35 -22.43 0.21
CA SER A 192 -0.59 -23.40 0.80
C SER A 192 0.00 -24.11 2.03
N GLU A 193 1.30 -24.41 2.01
CA GLU A 193 2.03 -25.07 3.11
C GLU A 193 2.34 -24.11 4.26
N THR A 194 2.51 -22.81 3.98
CA THR A 194 2.95 -21.82 4.98
C THR A 194 1.85 -20.93 5.53
N VAL A 195 0.59 -21.11 5.10
CA VAL A 195 -0.55 -20.27 5.52
C VAL A 195 -0.79 -20.24 7.03
N LEU A 196 -0.40 -21.30 7.76
CA LEU A 196 -0.50 -21.36 9.22
C LEU A 196 0.80 -21.01 9.94
N SER A 197 1.89 -20.76 9.20
CA SER A 197 3.19 -20.40 9.76
C SER A 197 3.14 -19.02 10.39
N LYS A 198 3.75 -18.89 11.57
CA LYS A 198 3.88 -17.63 12.32
C LYS A 198 5.34 -17.30 12.62
N LEU A 199 6.26 -17.76 11.76
CA LEU A 199 7.67 -17.45 11.92
C LEU A 199 7.89 -15.93 11.87
N PRO A 200 8.76 -15.40 12.73
CA PRO A 200 9.08 -13.98 12.70
C PRO A 200 9.83 -13.65 11.38
N PRO A 201 9.62 -12.47 10.77
CA PRO A 201 10.16 -12.12 9.45
C PRO A 201 11.65 -12.38 9.28
N GLU A 202 12.44 -12.16 10.32
CA GLU A 202 13.89 -12.31 10.34
C GLU A 202 14.33 -13.75 10.04
N ARG A 203 13.53 -14.74 10.45
CA ARG A 203 13.86 -16.18 10.37
C ARG A 203 12.98 -16.97 9.40
N ASP A 204 11.96 -16.35 8.84
CA ASP A 204 11.04 -16.99 7.92
C ASP A 204 11.65 -17.08 6.50
N PRO A 205 11.89 -18.29 5.95
CA PRO A 205 12.48 -18.44 4.62
C PRO A 205 11.55 -18.00 3.49
N TYR A 206 10.30 -17.63 3.75
CA TYR A 206 9.39 -17.08 2.75
C TYR A 206 9.20 -15.56 2.89
N THR A 207 9.99 -14.91 3.73
CA THR A 207 9.87 -13.49 4.04
C THR A 207 11.20 -12.78 3.84
N LEU A 208 11.20 -11.70 3.04
CA LEU A 208 12.26 -10.70 3.09
C LEU A 208 11.97 -9.74 4.23
N ASP A 209 12.96 -9.61 5.10
CA ASP A 209 12.95 -8.61 6.16
C ASP A 209 13.46 -7.26 5.61
N LEU A 210 12.76 -6.17 5.93
CA LEU A 210 12.99 -4.83 5.37
C LEU A 210 13.46 -3.87 6.47
N TRP A 211 14.64 -4.11 7.02
CA TRP A 211 15.34 -3.24 7.99
C TRP A 211 16.32 -2.25 7.33
N GLY A 212 16.33 -2.22 6.00
CA GLY A 212 17.34 -1.57 5.21
C GLY A 212 17.07 -0.11 4.88
N SER A 213 17.45 0.26 3.66
CA SER A 213 17.18 1.59 3.13
C SER A 213 15.69 1.71 2.85
N VAL A 214 14.96 2.50 3.65
CA VAL A 214 13.53 2.82 3.44
C VAL A 214 13.20 3.12 1.98
N ARG A 215 14.06 3.88 1.28
CA ARG A 215 13.87 4.23 -0.14
C ARG A 215 13.93 3.01 -1.06
N ARG A 216 14.86 2.08 -0.83
CA ARG A 216 15.01 0.86 -1.65
C ARG A 216 14.01 -0.21 -1.25
N ASP A 217 13.78 -0.40 0.04
CA ASP A 217 12.83 -1.36 0.58
C ASP A 217 11.41 -1.07 0.11
N LEU A 218 11.05 0.22 -0.04
CA LEU A 218 9.76 0.61 -0.62
C LEU A 218 9.53 0.07 -2.04
N LEU A 219 10.60 -0.18 -2.82
CA LEU A 219 10.49 -0.77 -4.16
C LEU A 219 9.99 -2.22 -4.13
N THR A 220 10.10 -2.93 -2.99
CA THR A 220 9.55 -4.29 -2.87
C THR A 220 8.03 -4.32 -3.03
N ALA A 221 7.34 -3.18 -2.85
CA ALA A 221 5.92 -3.03 -3.20
C ALA A 221 5.67 -3.29 -4.71
N LEU A 222 6.64 -3.05 -5.59
CA LEU A 222 6.52 -3.37 -7.03
C LEU A 222 6.42 -4.87 -7.24
N VAL A 223 7.24 -5.66 -6.53
CA VAL A 223 7.18 -7.12 -6.59
C VAL A 223 5.87 -7.62 -5.99
N ALA A 224 5.49 -7.09 -4.83
CA ALA A 224 4.22 -7.43 -4.19
C ALA A 224 3.03 -7.16 -5.11
N THR A 225 3.04 -6.02 -5.81
CA THR A 225 2.00 -5.63 -6.78
C THR A 225 2.02 -6.54 -8.01
N ALA A 226 3.19 -6.83 -8.57
CA ALA A 226 3.32 -7.67 -9.75
C ALA A 226 2.80 -9.10 -9.51
N VAL A 227 3.07 -9.66 -8.32
CA VAL A 227 2.52 -10.96 -7.91
C VAL A 227 1.02 -10.84 -7.63
N THR A 228 0.58 -9.84 -6.87
CA THR A 228 -0.84 -9.63 -6.53
C THR A 228 -1.71 -9.51 -7.79
N ALA A 229 -1.25 -8.79 -8.82
CA ALA A 229 -1.95 -8.65 -10.10
C ALA A 229 -2.17 -9.97 -10.85
N ARG A 230 -1.44 -11.03 -10.50
CA ARG A 230 -1.49 -12.35 -11.13
C ARG A 230 -2.06 -13.44 -10.23
N LEU A 231 -2.37 -13.11 -8.98
CA LEU A 231 -3.13 -13.98 -8.09
C LEU A 231 -4.63 -13.83 -8.35
N PRO A 232 -5.45 -14.85 -7.99
CA PRO A 232 -6.90 -14.72 -8.05
C PRO A 232 -7.40 -13.48 -7.31
N HIS A 233 -8.26 -12.71 -7.99
CA HIS A 233 -8.82 -11.48 -7.44
C HIS A 233 -9.57 -11.78 -6.13
N PRO A 234 -9.47 -10.94 -5.08
CA PRO A 234 -10.11 -11.21 -3.80
C PRO A 234 -11.63 -11.46 -3.87
N SER A 235 -12.33 -10.86 -4.82
CA SER A 235 -13.77 -11.08 -5.00
C SER A 235 -14.11 -12.52 -5.38
N THR A 236 -13.23 -13.24 -6.09
CA THR A 236 -13.50 -14.63 -6.50
C THR A 236 -13.41 -15.61 -5.33
N ARG A 237 -12.75 -15.23 -4.22
CA ARG A 237 -12.70 -16.04 -2.99
C ARG A 237 -14.01 -16.00 -2.20
N ALA A 238 -14.84 -14.97 -2.41
CA ALA A 238 -16.14 -14.84 -1.74
C ALA A 238 -17.16 -15.86 -2.27
N ASP A 239 -17.08 -16.20 -3.57
CA ASP A 239 -18.02 -17.13 -4.21
C ASP A 239 -17.77 -18.61 -3.83
N ASP A 240 -16.53 -18.99 -3.54
CA ASP A 240 -16.20 -20.34 -3.01
C ASP A 240 -16.62 -20.52 -1.54
N SER A 241 -16.99 -19.44 -0.85
CA SER A 241 -17.34 -19.43 0.58
C SER A 241 -18.86 -19.47 0.81
N GLY A 242 -19.61 -20.18 -0.03
CA GLY A 242 -21.07 -20.34 0.03
C GLY A 242 -21.65 -21.10 1.24
N ALA A 243 -20.88 -21.38 2.28
CA ALA A 243 -21.37 -21.97 3.53
C ALA A 243 -20.48 -21.61 4.73
N GLY A 244 -20.49 -20.36 5.17
CA GLY A 244 -19.78 -19.98 6.38
C GLY A 244 -20.02 -18.53 6.79
N ARG A 245 -20.88 -18.34 7.77
CA ARG A 245 -21.22 -17.03 8.37
C ARG A 245 -20.00 -16.15 8.60
N GLY A 246 -20.07 -14.92 8.07
CA GLY A 246 -19.55 -13.70 8.66
C GLY A 246 -18.12 -13.77 9.22
N ARG A 247 -17.12 -13.67 8.33
CA ARG A 247 -15.83 -13.08 8.70
C ARG A 247 -15.58 -11.88 7.81
N SER A 248 -16.16 -10.76 8.23
CA SER A 248 -15.73 -9.44 7.78
C SER A 248 -14.22 -9.35 7.95
N ARG A 249 -13.49 -9.15 6.85
CA ARG A 249 -12.15 -8.55 6.88
C ARG A 249 -12.24 -7.30 7.74
N PRO A 250 -11.30 -7.00 8.64
CA PRO A 250 -11.36 -5.77 9.41
C PRO A 250 -11.34 -4.60 8.42
N ALA A 251 -12.47 -3.90 8.34
CA ALA A 251 -12.56 -2.63 7.64
C ALA A 251 -11.52 -1.69 8.24
N VAL A 252 -10.86 -0.90 7.39
CA VAL A 252 -10.04 0.21 7.85
C VAL A 252 -10.96 1.11 8.68
N PRO A 253 -10.67 1.33 9.98
CA PRO A 253 -11.60 2.06 10.83
C PRO A 253 -11.76 3.49 10.30
N ALA A 254 -12.99 3.99 10.28
CA ALA A 254 -13.21 5.41 10.03
C ALA A 254 -12.49 6.23 11.11
N GLN A 255 -12.22 7.51 10.85
CA GLN A 255 -11.49 8.37 11.81
C GLN A 255 -12.19 8.46 13.19
N ALA A 256 -13.51 8.25 13.23
CA ALA A 256 -14.29 8.10 14.46
C ALA A 256 -13.95 6.80 15.22
N ASP A 257 -13.83 5.67 14.52
CA ASP A 257 -13.46 4.38 15.11
C ASP A 257 -12.02 4.38 15.64
N LEU A 258 -11.12 5.14 15.01
CA LEU A 258 -9.74 5.32 15.46
C LEU A 258 -9.68 6.03 16.83
N HIS A 259 -10.57 7.00 17.02
CA HIS A 259 -10.73 7.73 18.29
C HIS A 259 -11.29 6.82 19.39
N ASP A 260 -12.29 5.98 19.08
CA ASP A 260 -12.86 5.04 20.04
C ASP A 260 -11.85 3.95 20.46
N VAL A 261 -11.03 3.47 19.52
CA VAL A 261 -9.94 2.53 19.80
C VAL A 261 -8.88 3.18 20.69
N LEU A 262 -8.52 4.44 20.44
CA LEU A 262 -7.59 5.20 21.29
C LEU A 262 -8.13 5.36 22.71
N LEU A 263 -9.40 5.78 22.86
CA LEU A 263 -10.05 5.96 24.15
C LEU A 263 -10.16 4.64 24.93
N ARG A 264 -10.47 3.52 24.25
CA ARG A 264 -10.49 2.20 24.88
C ARG A 264 -9.11 1.79 25.39
N ARG A 265 -8.07 1.93 24.57
CA ARG A 265 -6.69 1.61 24.97
C ARG A 265 -6.18 2.47 26.13
N LEU A 266 -6.57 3.74 26.18
CA LEU A 266 -6.22 4.62 27.31
C LEU A 266 -6.94 4.24 28.60
N ARG A 267 -8.19 3.72 28.53
CA ARG A 267 -8.90 3.18 29.71
C ARG A 267 -8.25 1.91 30.22
N GLU A 268 -7.94 0.96 29.34
CA GLU A 268 -7.25 -0.30 29.70
C GLU A 268 -5.88 -0.02 30.33
N LEU A 269 -5.12 0.94 29.77
CA LEU A 269 -3.83 1.37 30.35
C LEU A 269 -4.01 1.97 31.76
N GLY A 270 -5.06 2.77 31.96
CA GLY A 270 -5.39 3.36 33.26
C GLY A 270 -5.94 2.36 34.29
N GLU A 271 -6.49 1.24 33.86
CA GLU A 271 -6.85 0.11 34.73
C GLU A 271 -5.61 -0.63 35.20
N LEU A 272 -4.71 -1.00 34.28
CA LEU A 272 -3.44 -1.68 34.62
C LEU A 272 -2.55 -0.88 35.58
N TYR A 273 -2.56 0.45 35.46
CA TYR A 273 -1.85 1.32 36.40
C TYR A 273 -2.53 1.37 37.78
N ARG A 274 -3.86 1.45 37.84
CA ARG A 274 -4.61 1.43 39.11
C ARG A 274 -4.52 0.10 39.83
N ASP A 275 -4.40 -1.00 39.09
CA ASP A 275 -4.21 -2.35 39.62
C ASP A 275 -2.75 -2.61 40.04
N GLY A 276 -1.86 -1.62 39.92
CA GLY A 276 -0.46 -1.70 40.36
C GLY A 276 0.42 -2.59 39.48
N VAL A 277 -0.06 -2.97 38.29
CA VAL A 277 0.68 -3.81 37.33
C VAL A 277 1.76 -3.00 36.62
N LEU A 278 1.53 -1.70 36.42
CA LEU A 278 2.47 -0.78 35.78
C LEU A 278 3.02 0.23 36.78
N THR A 279 4.33 0.46 36.73
CA THR A 279 4.97 1.56 37.45
C THR A 279 4.66 2.91 36.79
N ASP A 280 4.86 4.02 37.52
CA ASP A 280 4.66 5.38 37.02
C ASP A 280 5.42 5.66 35.72
N GLU A 281 6.67 5.18 35.64
CA GLU A 281 7.53 5.37 34.47
C GLU A 281 7.06 4.56 33.26
N GLU A 282 6.60 3.32 33.48
CA GLU A 282 6.08 2.44 32.42
C GLU A 282 4.74 2.95 31.90
N PHE A 283 3.87 3.45 32.78
CA PHE A 283 2.61 4.07 32.42
C PHE A 283 2.83 5.32 31.57
N ALA A 284 3.73 6.23 32.00
CA ALA A 284 4.03 7.45 31.27
C ALA A 284 4.61 7.16 29.88
N ARG A 285 5.53 6.20 29.78
CA ARG A 285 6.14 5.79 28.50
C ARG A 285 5.11 5.17 27.56
N THR A 286 4.29 4.25 28.05
CA THR A 286 3.30 3.54 27.23
C THR A 286 2.17 4.48 26.79
N LYS A 287 1.73 5.39 27.66
CA LYS A 287 0.77 6.45 27.32
C LYS A 287 1.29 7.34 26.19
N ALA A 288 2.56 7.74 26.24
CA ALA A 288 3.17 8.55 25.19
C ALA A 288 3.26 7.82 23.84
N VAL A 289 3.54 6.51 23.86
CA VAL A 289 3.55 5.67 22.65
C VAL A 289 2.15 5.51 22.07
N VAL A 290 1.15 5.24 22.92
CA VAL A 290 -0.26 5.12 22.50
C VAL A 290 -0.77 6.43 21.91
N LEU A 291 -0.44 7.59 22.48
CA LEU A 291 -0.87 8.88 21.94
C LEU A 291 -0.18 9.23 20.61
N ARG A 292 1.09 8.84 20.42
CA ARG A 292 1.82 9.08 19.15
C ARG A 292 1.43 8.12 18.03
N GLY A 293 0.93 6.93 18.35
CA GLY A 293 0.48 5.96 17.34
C GLY A 293 -0.81 6.36 16.62
N PHE A 294 -1.48 7.43 17.07
CA PHE A 294 -2.77 7.89 16.58
C PHE A 294 -2.78 9.39 16.20
N SER A 295 -1.59 10.04 16.17
CA SER A 295 -1.38 11.43 15.74
C SER A 295 -0.90 11.54 14.31
#